data_AF-A0A7S1N3D0-F1
#
_entry.id   AF-A0A7S1N3D0-F1
#
_cell.length_a   1.000
_cell.length_b   1.000
_cell.length_c   1.000
_cell.angle_alpha   90.00
_cell.angle_beta   90.00
_cell.angle_gamma   90.00
#
_symmetry.space_group_name_H-M   'P 1'
#
loop_
_entity.id
_entity.type
_entity.pdbx_description
1 polymer ?
#
loop_
_entity_poly.entity_id
_entity_poly.type
_entity_poly.pdbx_seq_one_letter_code
_entity_poly.pdbx_strand_id
1 'polypeptide(L)'
;FFVFHCTQRNLRGRLLYLFDGQHPRGDQDNFAMSFNFSLTADDVNIAEIDKTFAEEVQDIVKEAVDNTITVSSTYAHAKVAFWVNQIVDGVMKKLMELKMPRKYIVNCTILQRNGAGLHTATSCYWDMENDNSYTHKVEHKTLICITTVYGLQL
;
A
#
# COMPACT_ATOMS: atom_id res chain seq x y z
N PHE A 1 0.18 12.14 -12.54
CA PHE A 1 0.16 11.21 -11.40
C PHE A 1 0.48 11.96 -10.11
N PHE A 2 -0.46 11.98 -9.17
CA PHE A 2 -0.28 12.51 -7.82
C PHE A 2 -0.76 11.45 -6.83
N VAL A 3 0.05 11.13 -5.82
CA VAL A 3 -0.37 10.30 -4.68
C VAL A 3 -0.26 11.16 -3.42
N PHE A 4 -1.38 11.38 -2.77
CA PHE A 4 -1.40 11.93 -1.42
C PHE A 4 -1.49 10.77 -0.43
N HIS A 5 -0.54 10.68 0.49
CA HIS A 5 -0.55 9.68 1.56
C HIS A 5 -0.69 10.39 2.92
N CYS A 6 -1.72 10.04 3.67
CA CYS A 6 -1.91 10.50 5.04
C CYS A 6 -2.04 9.30 5.96
N THR A 7 -1.18 9.25 6.99
CA THR A 7 -1.33 8.29 8.08
C THR A 7 -1.53 9.05 9.38
N GLN A 8 -2.71 8.92 10.00
CA GLN A 8 -3.03 9.50 11.29
C GLN A 8 -3.13 8.43 12.38
N ARG A 9 -2.48 8.70 13.51
CA ARG A 9 -2.57 7.90 14.74
C ARG A 9 -3.59 8.54 15.67
N ASN A 10 -4.69 7.84 15.92
CA ASN A 10 -5.80 8.41 16.67
C ASN A 10 -5.55 8.27 18.18
N LEU A 11 -5.35 9.39 18.89
CA LEU A 11 -5.25 9.43 20.34
C LEU A 11 -6.57 9.78 21.04
N ARG A 12 -7.57 10.37 20.37
CA ARG A 12 -8.75 10.97 21.05
C ARG A 12 -10.08 11.03 20.26
N GLY A 13 -10.24 10.33 19.15
CA GLY A 13 -11.55 10.11 18.53
C GLY A 13 -12.21 11.38 17.96
N ARG A 14 -11.84 11.78 16.74
CA ARG A 14 -12.75 12.21 15.65
C ARG A 14 -11.87 12.51 14.45
N LEU A 15 -12.12 11.81 13.35
CA LEU A 15 -11.35 11.96 12.13
C LEU A 15 -12.20 12.78 11.15
N LEU A 16 -11.80 14.03 10.90
CA LEU A 16 -12.42 14.90 9.89
C LEU A 16 -11.37 15.09 8.79
N TYR A 17 -11.52 14.37 7.68
CA TYR A 17 -10.76 14.68 6.46
C TYR A 17 -11.59 15.66 5.63
N LEU A 18 -11.26 16.95 5.73
CA LEU A 18 -11.69 17.97 4.77
C LEU A 18 -10.56 18.11 3.75
N PHE A 19 -10.64 17.37 2.65
CA PHE A 19 -9.87 17.70 1.46
C PHE A 19 -10.68 18.72 0.68
N ASP A 20 -10.36 20.00 0.87
CA ASP A 20 -10.84 21.07 0.00
C ASP A 20 -9.98 21.04 -1.28
N GLY A 21 -10.29 20.08 -2.16
CA GLY A 21 -9.72 20.01 -3.48
C GLY A 21 -10.35 21.09 -4.35
N GLN A 22 -9.65 22.21 -4.55
CA GLN A 22 -10.05 23.21 -5.53
C GLN A 22 -10.17 22.56 -6.91
N HIS A 23 -11.41 22.50 -7.38
CA HIS A 23 -11.86 21.93 -8.64
C HIS A 23 -11.27 22.70 -9.85
N PRO A 24 -10.39 22.11 -10.68
CA PRO A 24 -10.16 22.62 -12.02
C PRO A 24 -11.38 22.21 -12.85
N ARG A 25 -12.23 23.19 -13.18
CA ARG A 25 -13.38 23.02 -14.07
C ARG A 25 -12.88 22.45 -15.40
N GLY A 26 -13.22 21.20 -15.74
CA GLY A 26 -12.87 20.66 -17.06
C GLY A 26 -13.28 19.22 -17.35
N ASP A 27 -13.00 18.27 -16.46
CA ASP A 27 -13.30 16.84 -16.70
C ASP A 27 -13.73 16.17 -15.38
N GLN A 28 -14.98 15.69 -15.33
CA GLN A 28 -15.62 15.23 -14.08
C GLN A 28 -15.45 13.73 -13.77
N ASP A 29 -14.84 12.93 -14.64
CA ASP A 29 -15.11 11.47 -14.60
C ASP A 29 -13.98 10.56 -14.08
N ASN A 30 -12.77 11.05 -13.77
CA ASN A 30 -11.64 10.16 -13.43
C ASN A 30 -10.86 10.52 -12.15
N PHE A 31 -11.55 10.79 -11.04
CA PHE A 31 -10.91 10.82 -9.71
C PHE A 31 -11.10 9.48 -8.99
N ALA A 32 -10.11 8.60 -9.07
CA ALA A 32 -10.08 7.38 -8.26
C ALA A 32 -9.58 7.70 -6.84
N MET A 33 -10.50 8.10 -5.97
CA MET A 33 -10.24 8.13 -4.54
C MET A 33 -10.28 6.71 -3.98
N SER A 34 -9.16 5.99 -4.02
CA SER A 34 -9.07 4.70 -3.35
C SER A 34 -8.92 4.89 -1.83
N PHE A 35 -10.04 5.15 -1.16
CA PHE A 35 -10.16 4.96 0.29
C PHE A 35 -10.16 3.45 0.60
N ASN A 36 -8.98 2.83 0.65
CA ASN A 36 -8.88 1.46 1.15
C ASN A 36 -8.76 1.47 2.69
N PHE A 37 -9.88 1.74 3.34
CA PHE A 37 -10.13 1.19 4.67
C PHE A 37 -11.50 0.50 4.69
N SER A 38 -11.49 -0.79 4.36
CA SER A 38 -12.52 -1.72 4.78
C SER A 38 -11.84 -3.00 5.27
N LEU A 39 -12.10 -3.34 6.52
CA LEU A 39 -11.97 -4.71 7.01
C LEU A 39 -13.20 -5.47 6.51
N THR A 40 -13.02 -6.44 5.62
CA THR A 40 -13.83 -7.67 5.61
C THR A 40 -12.99 -8.81 5.05
N ALA A 41 -13.01 -9.94 5.76
CA ALA A 41 -12.57 -11.22 5.25
C ALA A 41 -13.63 -11.81 4.30
N ASP A 42 -13.17 -12.78 3.51
CA ASP A 42 -13.90 -13.87 2.83
C ASP A 42 -14.24 -13.73 1.32
N ASP A 43 -13.52 -14.57 0.54
CA ASP A 43 -13.82 -15.43 -0.63
C ASP A 43 -14.46 -14.94 -1.95
N VAL A 44 -14.19 -15.74 -3.02
CA VAL A 44 -14.81 -15.86 -4.39
C VAL A 44 -13.97 -15.22 -5.53
N ASN A 45 -13.59 -15.84 -6.67
CA ASN A 45 -13.79 -17.14 -7.34
C ASN A 45 -12.81 -17.27 -8.54
N ILE A 46 -12.51 -18.51 -8.95
CA ILE A 46 -11.63 -18.90 -10.07
C ILE A 46 -12.34 -18.71 -11.42
N ALA A 47 -11.74 -17.98 -12.37
CA ALA A 47 -11.80 -18.23 -13.82
C ALA A 47 -10.78 -17.37 -14.61
N GLU A 48 -10.03 -18.02 -15.51
CA GLU A 48 -9.14 -17.49 -16.58
C GLU A 48 -7.92 -16.64 -16.16
N ILE A 49 -6.72 -17.23 -16.21
CA ILE A 49 -5.46 -16.61 -15.75
C ILE A 49 -4.90 -15.70 -16.84
N ASP A 50 -5.52 -14.54 -17.03
CA ASP A 50 -4.76 -13.30 -17.17
C ASP A 50 -4.38 -12.91 -15.73
N LYS A 51 -3.13 -13.10 -15.33
CA LYS A 51 -2.73 -12.85 -13.94
C LYS A 51 -3.00 -11.38 -13.63
N THR A 52 -3.91 -11.14 -12.71
CA THR A 52 -4.18 -9.78 -12.26
C THR A 52 -2.91 -9.19 -11.66
N PHE A 53 -2.64 -7.89 -11.86
CA PHE A 53 -1.48 -7.20 -11.29
C PHE A 53 -1.28 -7.51 -9.79
N ALA A 54 -2.37 -7.67 -9.05
CA ALA A 54 -2.36 -8.04 -7.65
C ALA A 54 -1.70 -9.41 -7.39
N GLU A 55 -1.97 -10.42 -8.21
CA GLU A 55 -1.41 -11.77 -8.06
C GLU A 55 0.10 -11.79 -8.29
N GLU A 56 0.60 -11.04 -9.28
CA GLU A 56 2.03 -10.98 -9.57
C GLU A 56 2.81 -10.27 -8.47
N VAL A 57 2.25 -9.18 -7.95
CA VAL A 57 2.88 -8.35 -6.92
C VAL A 57 2.76 -8.97 -5.53
N GLN A 58 1.69 -9.73 -5.27
CA GLN A 58 1.41 -10.32 -3.97
C GLN A 58 2.58 -11.15 -3.44
N ASP A 59 3.07 -12.11 -4.23
CA ASP A 59 4.13 -13.02 -3.78
C ASP A 59 5.45 -12.26 -3.57
N ILE A 60 5.75 -11.28 -4.42
CA ILE A 60 6.93 -10.42 -4.31
C ILE A 60 6.92 -9.65 -2.99
N VAL A 61 5.80 -8.96 -2.70
CA VAL A 61 5.67 -8.14 -1.49
C VAL A 61 5.70 -9.01 -0.25
N LYS A 62 4.97 -10.13 -0.25
CA LYS A 62 4.93 -11.06 0.87
C LYS A 62 6.33 -11.58 1.20
N GLU A 63 7.07 -12.05 0.19
CA GLU A 63 8.41 -12.57 0.41
C GLU A 63 9.38 -11.50 0.91
N ALA A 64 9.32 -10.28 0.37
CA ALA A 64 10.18 -9.17 0.82
C ALA A 64 9.90 -8.77 2.29
N VAL A 65 8.62 -8.76 2.69
CA VAL A 65 8.22 -8.47 4.07
C VAL A 65 8.66 -9.60 5.00
N ASP A 66 8.38 -10.86 4.67
CA ASP A 66 8.71 -12.03 5.51
C ASP A 66 10.23 -12.20 5.68
N ASN A 67 11.02 -11.88 4.64
CA ASN A 67 12.49 -11.90 4.71
C ASN A 67 13.07 -10.81 5.61
N THR A 68 12.37 -9.67 5.75
CA THR A 68 12.87 -8.51 6.49
C THR A 68 12.37 -8.48 7.94
N ILE A 69 11.09 -8.79 8.14
CA ILE A 69 10.41 -8.74 9.41
C ILE A 69 9.91 -10.15 9.72
N THR A 70 10.65 -10.85 10.57
CA THR A 70 10.25 -12.18 11.02
C THR A 70 9.16 -12.11 12.09
N VAL A 71 8.43 -13.21 12.29
CA VAL A 71 7.37 -13.32 13.31
C VAL A 71 7.86 -12.99 14.74
N SER A 72 9.14 -13.25 15.03
CA SER A 72 9.76 -12.96 16.33
C SER A 72 10.31 -11.54 16.46
N SER A 73 10.27 -10.74 15.39
CA SER A 73 10.79 -9.37 15.40
C SER A 73 9.95 -8.48 16.31
N THR A 74 10.64 -7.80 17.24
CA THR A 74 10.04 -6.83 18.15
C THR A 74 10.26 -5.43 17.62
N TYR A 75 9.24 -4.57 17.68
CA TYR A 75 9.34 -3.18 17.25
C TYR A 75 10.53 -2.48 17.92
N ALA A 76 11.42 -1.93 17.11
CA ALA A 76 12.51 -1.07 17.55
C ALA A 76 12.56 0.14 16.62
N HIS A 77 12.29 1.33 17.16
CA HIS A 77 12.18 2.56 16.36
C HIS A 77 13.42 2.82 15.47
N ALA A 78 14.62 2.59 16.02
CA ALA A 78 15.87 2.74 15.29
C ALA A 78 16.04 1.79 14.09
N LYS A 79 15.34 0.64 14.08
CA LYS A 79 15.41 -0.35 12.98
C LYS A 79 14.35 -0.13 11.91
N VAL A 80 13.33 0.69 12.17
CA VAL A 80 12.20 0.88 11.25
C VAL A 80 12.67 1.40 9.89
N ALA A 81 13.50 2.43 9.85
CA ALA A 81 14.00 2.99 8.60
C ALA A 81 14.80 1.94 7.78
N PHE A 82 15.59 1.11 8.47
CA PHE A 82 16.32 0.02 7.83
C PHE A 82 15.39 -1.03 7.23
N TRP A 83 14.36 -1.46 7.97
CA TRP A 83 13.38 -2.43 7.48
C TRP A 83 12.56 -1.88 6.30
N VAL A 84 12.14 -0.62 6.36
CA VAL A 84 11.43 0.04 5.24
C VAL A 84 12.28 0.01 3.98
N ASN A 85 13.54 0.42 4.05
CA ASN A 85 14.43 0.43 2.89
C ASN A 85 14.64 -0.99 2.33
N GLN A 86 14.89 -1.98 3.21
CA GLN A 86 15.07 -3.37 2.79
C GLN A 86 13.83 -3.94 2.07
N ILE A 87 12.63 -3.63 2.55
CA ILE A 87 11.38 -4.07 1.90
C ILE A 87 11.21 -3.38 0.56
N VAL A 88 11.37 -2.05 0.52
CA VAL A 88 11.18 -1.25 -0.70
C VAL A 88 12.18 -1.70 -1.79
N ASP A 89 13.45 -1.84 -1.44
CA ASP A 89 14.49 -2.27 -2.37
C ASP A 89 14.27 -3.72 -2.84
N GLY A 90 13.88 -4.61 -1.94
CA GLY A 90 13.59 -6.01 -2.26
C GLY A 90 12.41 -6.16 -3.22
N VAL A 91 11.33 -5.42 -2.98
CA VAL A 91 10.17 -5.39 -3.88
C VAL A 91 10.55 -4.78 -5.22
N MET A 92 11.19 -3.62 -5.23
CA MET A 92 11.56 -2.92 -6.46
C MET A 92 12.48 -3.76 -7.34
N LYS A 93 13.46 -4.44 -6.75
CA LYS A 93 14.39 -5.31 -7.48
C LYS A 93 13.66 -6.43 -8.24
N LYS A 94 12.72 -7.12 -7.58
CA LYS A 94 11.93 -8.19 -8.20
C LYS A 94 10.95 -7.67 -9.24
N LEU A 95 10.33 -6.52 -9.01
CA LEU A 95 9.45 -5.89 -10.01
C LEU A 95 10.22 -5.53 -11.28
N MET A 96 11.47 -5.08 -11.17
CA MET A 96 12.33 -4.83 -12.34
C MET A 96 12.69 -6.12 -13.09
N GLU A 97 12.76 -7.28 -12.41
CA GLU A 97 13.04 -8.58 -13.04
C GLU A 97 11.87 -9.11 -13.88
N LEU A 98 10.63 -8.67 -13.61
CA LEU A 98 9.44 -9.02 -14.40
C LEU A 98 9.46 -8.43 -15.83
N LYS A 99 10.34 -7.45 -16.10
CA LYS A 99 10.54 -6.80 -17.42
C LYS A 99 9.26 -6.26 -18.08
N MET A 100 8.20 -6.03 -17.31
CA MET A 100 7.00 -5.39 -17.82
C MET A 100 7.23 -3.86 -17.92
N PRO A 101 6.86 -3.23 -19.05
CA PRO A 101 7.00 -1.80 -19.24
C PRO A 101 5.94 -1.04 -18.43
N ARG A 102 6.20 -0.85 -17.13
CA ARG A 102 5.36 -0.08 -16.21
C ARG A 102 6.24 0.78 -15.30
N LYS A 103 5.68 1.89 -14.79
CA LYS A 103 6.30 2.66 -13.71
C LYS A 103 5.80 2.13 -12.38
N TYR A 104 6.72 1.77 -11.48
CA TYR A 104 6.36 1.24 -10.16
C TYR A 104 6.64 2.27 -9.07
N ILE A 105 5.74 2.32 -8.09
CA ILE A 105 5.92 3.10 -6.87
C ILE A 105 5.61 2.20 -5.69
N VAL A 106 6.55 2.08 -4.77
CA VAL A 106 6.42 1.26 -3.56
C VAL A 106 6.42 2.18 -2.35
N ASN A 107 5.41 2.06 -1.50
CA ASN A 107 5.31 2.74 -0.23
C ASN A 107 5.22 1.71 0.90
N CYS A 108 6.14 1.75 1.86
CA CYS A 108 6.12 0.87 3.03
C CYS A 108 6.08 1.70 4.31
N THR A 109 5.11 1.42 5.18
CA THR A 109 4.93 2.08 6.47
C THR A 109 4.91 1.05 7.59
N ILE A 110 5.84 1.17 8.54
CA ILE A 110 5.92 0.31 9.72
C ILE A 110 5.58 1.13 10.97
N LEU A 111 4.64 0.64 11.76
CA LEU A 111 4.14 1.31 12.96
C LEU A 111 4.21 0.40 14.18
N GLN A 112 4.39 1.00 15.36
CA GLN A 112 4.29 0.26 16.62
C GLN A 112 2.83 -0.03 16.98
N ARG A 113 2.53 -1.30 17.27
CA ARG A 113 1.23 -1.74 17.79
C ARG A 113 1.17 -1.44 19.29
N ASN A 114 0.35 -0.47 19.68
CA ASN A 114 0.18 -0.06 21.08
C ASN A 114 -1.30 0.10 21.47
N GLY A 115 -2.21 -0.56 20.76
CA GLY A 115 -3.65 -0.48 21.03
C GLY A 115 -4.34 0.82 20.58
N ALA A 116 -3.60 1.77 19.99
CA ALA A 116 -4.18 2.96 19.37
C ALA A 116 -4.72 2.64 17.97
N GLY A 117 -5.79 3.35 17.57
CA GLY A 117 -6.34 3.26 16.23
C GLY A 117 -5.38 3.83 15.18
N LEU A 118 -5.28 3.14 14.04
CA LEU A 118 -4.50 3.56 12.87
C LEU A 118 -5.46 3.86 11.73
N HIS A 119 -5.34 5.06 11.15
CA HIS A 119 -6.02 5.38 9.90
C HIS A 119 -4.99 5.80 8.85
N THR A 120 -5.00 5.11 7.73
CA THR A 120 -4.18 5.44 6.57
C THR A 120 -5.11 5.70 5.39
N ALA A 121 -4.96 6.86 4.76
CA ALA A 121 -5.67 7.26 3.56
C ALA A 121 -4.67 7.51 2.44
N THR A 122 -5.00 7.03 1.25
CA THR A 122 -4.28 7.36 0.02
C THR A 122 -5.27 7.91 -1.00
N SER A 123 -4.83 8.86 -1.81
CA SER A 123 -5.63 9.41 -2.90
C SER A 123 -4.76 9.50 -4.13
N CYS A 124 -5.26 9.00 -5.26
CA CYS A 124 -4.50 8.89 -6.50
C CYS A 124 -5.25 9.61 -7.63
N TYR A 125 -4.49 10.28 -8.50
CA TYR A 125 -4.98 10.72 -9.80
C TYR A 125 -4.27 9.91 -10.89
N TRP A 126 -5.00 8.96 -11.48
CA TRP A 126 -4.49 7.88 -12.33
C TRP A 126 -5.60 7.31 -13.24
N ASP A 127 -5.25 6.44 -14.19
CA ASP A 127 -6.18 5.79 -15.12
C ASP A 127 -6.78 4.52 -14.50
N MET A 128 -8.10 4.43 -14.37
CA MET A 128 -8.78 3.29 -13.73
C MET A 128 -8.70 1.99 -14.52
N GLU A 129 -8.46 2.04 -15.84
CA GLU A 129 -8.41 0.84 -16.67
C GLU A 129 -7.00 0.23 -16.70
N ASN A 130 -5.98 1.08 -16.70
CA ASN A 130 -4.60 0.67 -16.97
C ASN A 130 -3.69 0.70 -15.74
N ASP A 131 -3.97 1.58 -14.77
CA ASP A 131 -3.18 1.73 -13.55
C ASP A 131 -3.76 0.86 -12.43
N ASN A 132 -2.88 0.21 -11.69
CA ASN A 132 -3.26 -0.77 -10.68
C ASN A 132 -2.49 -0.57 -9.38
N SER A 133 -3.09 -0.98 -8.25
CA SER A 133 -2.41 -0.96 -6.96
C SER A 133 -2.68 -2.23 -6.17
N TYR A 134 -1.70 -2.62 -5.36
CA TYR A 134 -1.78 -3.72 -4.43
C TYR A 134 -1.35 -3.26 -3.06
N THR A 135 -2.13 -3.56 -2.01
CA THR A 135 -1.77 -3.25 -0.61
C THR A 135 -1.71 -4.52 0.20
N HIS A 136 -0.55 -4.76 0.79
CA HIS A 136 -0.29 -5.85 1.71
C HIS A 136 -0.19 -5.31 3.14
N LYS A 137 -0.97 -5.87 4.06
CA LYS A 137 -0.94 -5.52 5.49
C LYS A 137 -0.56 -6.74 6.30
N VAL A 138 0.51 -6.62 7.08
CA VAL A 138 0.93 -7.64 8.06
C VAL A 138 0.81 -7.06 9.45
N GLU A 139 0.17 -7.82 10.33
CA GLU A 139 0.08 -7.51 11.74
C GLU A 139 0.88 -8.51 12.56
N HIS A 140 1.84 -8.01 13.33
CA HIS A 140 2.53 -8.79 14.35
C HIS A 140 2.07 -8.35 15.75
N LYS A 141 2.66 -8.97 16.77
CA LYS A 141 2.36 -8.68 18.17
C LYS A 141 2.72 -7.25 18.58
N THR A 142 3.82 -6.70 18.06
CA THR A 142 4.36 -5.40 18.50
C THR A 142 4.42 -4.34 17.40
N LEU A 143 4.17 -4.72 16.15
CA LEU A 143 4.22 -3.82 15.01
C LEU A 143 3.19 -4.19 13.94
N ILE A 144 2.87 -3.22 13.10
CA ILE A 144 2.04 -3.35 11.90
C ILE A 144 2.89 -2.85 10.73
N CYS A 145 2.94 -3.61 9.65
CA CYS A 145 3.59 -3.24 8.40
C CYS A 145 2.52 -3.13 7.31
N ILE A 146 2.48 -2.00 6.61
CA ILE A 146 1.59 -1.76 5.48
C ILE A 146 2.47 -1.42 4.29
N THR A 147 2.42 -2.23 3.24
CA THR A 147 3.17 -2.02 2.01
C THR A 147 2.20 -1.90 0.85
N THR A 148 2.21 -0.77 0.16
CA THR A 148 1.40 -0.50 -1.03
C THR A 148 2.30 -0.34 -2.24
N VAL A 149 1.97 -1.05 -3.32
CA VAL A 149 2.64 -0.96 -4.62
C VAL A 149 1.64 -0.39 -5.62
N TYR A 150 2.07 0.58 -6.40
CA TYR A 150 1.33 1.13 -7.54
C TYR A 150 2.09 0.77 -8.82
N GLY A 151 1.38 0.21 -9.80
CA GLY A 151 1.88 -0.06 -11.14
C GLY A 151 1.13 0.81 -12.12
N LEU A 152 1.85 1.74 -12.72
CA LEU A 152 1.30 2.66 -13.71
C LEU A 152 1.66 2.20 -15.10
N GLN A 153 0.68 2.20 -15.99
CA GLN A 153 0.94 1.97 -17.40
C GLN A 153 1.80 3.12 -17.95
N LEU A 154 2.78 2.76 -18.78
CA LEU A 154 3.73 3.70 -19.36
C LEU A 154 3.13 4.55 -20.48
#